data_AF-T0TAS5-F1
#
_entry.id   AF-T0TAS5-F1
#
_cell.length_a   1.000
_cell.length_b   1.000
_cell.length_c   1.000
_cell.angle_alpha   90.00
_cell.angle_beta   90.00
_cell.angle_gamma   90.00
#
_symmetry.space_group_name_H-M   'P 1'
#
loop_
_entity.id
_entity.type
_entity.pdbx_description
1 polymer ?
#
loop_
_entity_poly.entity_id
_entity_poly.type
_entity_poly.pdbx_seq_one_letter_code
_entity_poly.pdbx_strand_id
1 'polypeptide(L)'
;MRRVVGDRSVSDVLTVGKAEIEIQAKELMQEVLNKYDMGVKVISVKLQDVNPPQVVKASFNDVNAAKQEQEKAINEAEGAYNRIIPEARGKAQKKISQAEGYASAVINRAQGDVAKFKEILVEYQRAPKITRKRIYLETMESLYGKFGNIMIVDPKVKGLLPVFGKKIKEDNNE
;
A
#
# COMPACT_ATOMS: atom_id res chain seq x y z
N MET A 1 3.08 -31.40 -45.64
CA MET A 1 3.23 -29.96 -45.32
C MET A 1 2.28 -29.08 -46.12
N ARG A 2 2.35 -29.01 -47.46
CA ARG A 2 1.47 -28.11 -48.26
C ARG A 2 -0.03 -28.30 -48.02
N ARG A 3 -0.49 -29.55 -47.84
CA ARG A 3 -1.90 -29.86 -47.55
C ARG A 3 -2.36 -29.34 -46.18
N VAL A 4 -1.57 -29.58 -45.13
CA VAL A 4 -1.92 -29.23 -43.74
C VAL A 4 -1.86 -27.71 -43.49
N VAL A 5 -0.92 -27.01 -44.14
CA VAL A 5 -0.75 -25.55 -43.99
C VAL A 5 -1.73 -24.77 -44.88
N GLY A 6 -2.21 -25.35 -45.98
CA GLY A 6 -3.12 -24.69 -46.93
C GLY A 6 -4.56 -24.51 -46.44
N ASP A 7 -5.00 -25.36 -45.49
CA ASP A 7 -6.38 -25.38 -44.99
C ASP A 7 -6.60 -24.47 -43.75
N ARG A 8 -5.58 -23.73 -43.29
CA ARG A 8 -5.62 -22.89 -42.08
C ARG A 8 -5.32 -21.42 -42.40
N SER A 9 -5.90 -20.50 -41.61
CA SER A 9 -5.67 -19.05 -41.76
C SER A 9 -4.25 -18.65 -41.34
N VAL A 10 -3.67 -17.63 -42.00
CA VAL A 10 -2.30 -17.14 -41.73
C VAL A 10 -2.11 -16.74 -40.27
N SER A 11 -3.12 -16.13 -39.66
CA SER A 11 -3.08 -15.71 -38.24
C SER A 11 -3.00 -16.90 -37.28
N ASP A 12 -3.67 -18.02 -37.61
CA ASP A 12 -3.70 -19.23 -36.78
C ASP A 12 -2.37 -19.97 -36.84
N VAL A 13 -1.74 -20.03 -38.03
CA VAL A 13 -0.41 -20.63 -38.22
C VAL A 13 0.69 -19.86 -37.48
N LEU A 14 0.50 -18.56 -37.25
CA LEU A 14 1.48 -17.69 -36.61
C LEU A 14 1.34 -17.59 -35.08
N THR A 15 0.18 -17.92 -34.51
CA THR A 15 -0.10 -17.68 -33.07
C THR A 15 -0.30 -18.97 -32.26
N VAL A 16 -1.43 -19.66 -32.41
CA VAL A 16 -1.84 -20.80 -31.54
C VAL A 16 -1.78 -22.15 -32.26
N GLY A 17 -1.98 -22.16 -33.58
CA GLY A 17 -2.10 -23.38 -34.39
C GLY A 17 -0.78 -24.11 -34.68
N LYS A 18 0.38 -23.56 -34.28
CA LYS A 18 1.68 -24.19 -34.57
C LYS A 18 1.78 -25.61 -34.00
N ALA A 19 1.44 -25.78 -32.73
CA ALA A 19 1.55 -27.08 -32.06
C ALA A 19 0.60 -28.14 -32.68
N GLU A 20 -0.62 -27.75 -33.02
CA GLU A 20 -1.59 -28.66 -33.68
C GLU A 20 -1.11 -29.08 -35.08
N ILE A 21 -0.55 -28.14 -35.84
CA ILE A 21 -0.04 -28.39 -37.18
C ILE A 21 1.19 -29.32 -37.13
N GLU A 22 2.06 -29.18 -36.13
CA GLU A 22 3.22 -30.07 -35.93
C GLU A 22 2.80 -31.51 -35.65
N ILE A 23 1.77 -31.70 -34.83
CA ILE A 23 1.22 -33.03 -34.51
C ILE A 23 0.59 -33.66 -35.75
N GLN A 24 -0.32 -32.95 -36.41
CA GLN A 24 -0.98 -33.46 -37.62
C GLN A 24 0.00 -33.71 -38.76
N ALA A 25 1.00 -32.84 -38.95
CA ALA A 25 2.03 -33.04 -39.96
C ALA A 25 2.90 -34.26 -39.65
N LYS A 26 3.21 -34.52 -38.38
CA LYS A 26 3.95 -35.72 -37.95
C LYS A 26 3.17 -36.99 -38.23
N GLU A 27 1.89 -37.04 -37.88
CA GLU A 27 1.02 -38.21 -38.12
C GLU A 27 0.91 -38.52 -39.61
N LEU A 28 0.61 -37.52 -40.43
CA LEU A 28 0.47 -37.70 -41.88
C LEU A 28 1.80 -38.12 -42.53
N MET A 29 2.92 -37.58 -42.05
CA MET A 29 4.24 -37.92 -42.57
C MET A 29 4.63 -39.35 -42.17
N GLN A 30 4.29 -39.79 -40.95
CA GLN A 30 4.51 -41.16 -40.51
C GLN A 30 3.63 -42.15 -41.28
N GLU A 31 2.37 -41.81 -41.55
CA GLU A 31 1.45 -42.63 -42.36
C GLU A 31 2.02 -42.88 -43.76
N VAL A 32 2.52 -41.83 -44.41
CA VAL A 32 3.13 -41.93 -45.75
C VAL A 32 4.41 -42.77 -45.70
N LEU A 33 5.30 -42.57 -44.72
CA LEU A 33 6.55 -43.31 -44.58
C LEU A 33 6.33 -44.81 -44.27
N ASN A 34 5.29 -45.13 -43.49
CA ASN A 34 4.89 -46.52 -43.23
C ASN A 34 4.34 -47.19 -44.51
N LYS A 35 3.61 -46.44 -45.35
CA LYS A 35 3.07 -46.95 -46.62
C LYS A 35 4.18 -47.28 -47.63
N TYR A 36 5.29 -46.56 -47.57
CA TYR A 36 6.49 -46.81 -48.37
C TYR A 36 7.49 -47.78 -47.70
N ASP A 37 7.14 -48.33 -46.54
CA ASP A 37 7.91 -49.33 -45.78
C ASP A 37 9.39 -48.93 -45.54
N MET A 38 9.61 -47.64 -45.30
CA MET A 38 10.98 -47.07 -45.27
C MET A 38 11.73 -47.30 -43.95
N GLY A 39 11.10 -47.91 -42.94
CA GLY A 39 11.73 -48.21 -41.64
C GLY A 39 12.12 -46.98 -40.80
N VAL A 40 11.68 -45.77 -41.17
CA VAL A 40 12.03 -44.51 -40.49
C VAL A 40 10.91 -44.06 -39.55
N LYS A 41 11.28 -43.65 -38.32
CA LYS A 41 10.36 -43.10 -37.31
C LYS A 41 10.58 -41.60 -37.13
N VAL A 42 9.53 -40.81 -37.36
CA VAL A 42 9.56 -39.34 -37.19
C VAL A 42 9.32 -38.99 -35.72
N ILE A 43 10.30 -38.34 -35.09
CA ILE A 43 10.23 -37.99 -33.65
C ILE A 43 9.47 -36.68 -33.43
N SER A 44 9.80 -35.64 -34.21
CA SER A 44 9.22 -34.30 -34.11
C SER A 44 9.31 -33.55 -35.44
N VAL A 45 8.28 -32.78 -35.77
CA VAL A 45 8.26 -31.83 -36.88
C VAL A 45 8.19 -30.44 -36.27
N LYS A 46 9.08 -29.53 -36.68
CA LYS A 46 9.05 -28.12 -36.25
C LYS A 46 8.74 -27.24 -37.45
N LEU A 47 7.80 -26.31 -37.31
CA LEU A 47 7.62 -25.27 -38.34
C LEU A 47 8.73 -24.23 -38.21
N GLN A 48 9.41 -23.92 -39.31
CA GLN A 48 10.29 -22.76 -39.36
C GLN A 48 9.46 -21.47 -39.24
N ASP A 49 9.97 -20.51 -38.47
CA ASP A 49 9.32 -19.22 -38.28
C ASP A 49 9.16 -18.49 -39.61
N VAL A 50 7.91 -18.22 -39.95
CA VAL A 50 7.55 -17.47 -41.16
C VAL A 50 7.60 -15.99 -40.81
N ASN A 51 8.65 -15.30 -41.26
CA ASN A 51 8.72 -13.86 -41.10
C ASN A 51 7.80 -13.15 -42.12
N PRO A 52 6.97 -12.18 -41.69
CA PRO A 52 6.15 -11.41 -42.63
C PRO A 52 7.03 -10.67 -43.65
N PRO A 53 6.61 -10.59 -44.93
CA PRO A 53 7.34 -9.83 -45.93
C PRO A 53 7.40 -8.34 -45.54
N GLN A 54 8.53 -7.68 -45.86
CA GLN A 54 8.86 -6.31 -45.45
C GLN A 54 7.73 -5.29 -45.71
N VAL A 55 6.98 -5.47 -46.80
CA VAL A 55 5.92 -4.56 -47.26
C VAL A 55 4.71 -4.44 -46.33
N VAL A 56 4.41 -5.44 -45.49
CA VAL A 56 3.21 -5.44 -44.61
C VAL A 56 3.52 -5.35 -43.13
N LYS A 57 4.81 -5.35 -42.75
CA LYS A 57 5.24 -5.25 -41.35
C LYS A 57 4.80 -3.95 -40.70
N ALA A 58 4.87 -2.82 -41.41
CA ALA A 58 4.50 -1.51 -40.86
C ALA A 58 3.03 -1.49 -40.43
N SER A 59 2.10 -1.80 -41.33
CA SER A 59 0.66 -1.80 -41.02
C SER A 59 0.26 -2.82 -39.95
N PHE A 60 0.95 -3.98 -39.88
CA PHE A 60 0.69 -4.97 -38.83
C PHE A 60 1.18 -4.50 -37.46
N ASN A 61 2.34 -3.84 -37.43
CA ASN A 61 2.86 -3.23 -36.21
C ASN A 61 1.97 -2.08 -35.73
N ASP A 62 1.42 -1.27 -36.64
CA ASP A 62 0.53 -0.16 -36.29
C ASP A 62 -0.76 -0.64 -35.63
N VAL A 63 -1.39 -1.72 -36.15
CA VAL A 63 -2.60 -2.30 -35.54
C VAL A 63 -2.30 -2.87 -34.15
N ASN A 64 -1.14 -3.50 -33.97
CA ASN A 64 -0.75 -4.03 -32.67
C ASN A 64 -0.43 -2.91 -31.67
N ALA A 65 0.25 -1.85 -32.12
CA ALA A 65 0.54 -0.68 -31.31
C ALA A 65 -0.77 0.00 -30.87
N ALA A 66 -1.72 0.20 -31.78
CA ALA A 66 -3.03 0.77 -31.47
C ALA A 66 -3.81 -0.08 -30.45
N LYS A 67 -3.80 -1.41 -30.58
CA LYS A 67 -4.42 -2.31 -29.61
C LYS A 67 -3.76 -2.23 -28.23
N GLN A 68 -2.43 -2.21 -28.18
CA GLN A 68 -1.69 -2.06 -26.93
C GLN A 68 -1.95 -0.71 -26.27
N GLU A 69 -2.02 0.37 -27.04
CA GLU A 69 -2.32 1.70 -26.54
C GLU A 69 -3.75 1.79 -26.01
N GLN A 70 -4.72 1.17 -26.69
CA GLN A 70 -6.10 1.04 -26.20
C GLN A 70 -6.15 0.27 -24.87
N GLU A 71 -5.51 -0.89 -24.78
CA GLU A 71 -5.46 -1.67 -23.53
C GLU A 71 -4.77 -0.91 -22.41
N LYS A 72 -3.70 -0.17 -22.72
CA LYS A 72 -3.01 0.67 -21.75
C LYS A 72 -3.92 1.78 -21.22
N ALA A 73 -4.63 2.48 -22.11
CA ALA A 73 -5.55 3.55 -21.72
C ALA A 73 -6.70 3.02 -20.84
N ILE A 74 -7.23 1.83 -21.15
CA ILE A 74 -8.27 1.17 -20.33
C ILE A 74 -7.70 0.83 -18.94
N ASN A 75 -6.53 0.19 -18.88
CA ASN A 75 -5.89 -0.18 -17.61
C ASN A 75 -5.56 1.04 -16.74
N GLU A 76 -5.10 2.14 -17.34
CA GLU A 76 -4.84 3.39 -16.63
C GLU A 76 -6.13 4.01 -16.07
N ALA A 77 -7.22 4.01 -16.85
CA ALA A 77 -8.51 4.49 -16.41
C ALA A 77 -9.11 3.64 -15.28
N GLU A 78 -9.05 2.32 -15.39
CA GLU A 78 -9.47 1.40 -14.34
C GLU A 78 -8.61 1.56 -13.08
N GLY A 79 -7.29 1.70 -13.24
CA GLY A 79 -6.38 1.96 -12.13
C GLY A 79 -6.69 3.28 -11.41
N ALA A 80 -6.98 4.34 -12.16
CA ALA A 80 -7.39 5.63 -11.60
C ALA A 80 -8.72 5.53 -10.85
N TYR A 81 -9.73 4.86 -11.45
CA TYR A 81 -11.03 4.63 -10.83
C TYR A 81 -10.90 3.84 -9.51
N ASN A 82 -10.15 2.74 -9.55
CA ASN A 82 -9.89 1.86 -8.41
C ASN A 82 -9.06 2.53 -7.31
N ARG A 83 -8.37 3.63 -7.61
CA ARG A 83 -7.63 4.41 -6.62
C ARG A 83 -8.50 5.52 -6.00
N ILE A 84 -9.12 6.35 -6.84
CA ILE A 84 -9.79 7.58 -6.41
C ILE A 84 -11.02 7.27 -5.56
N ILE A 85 -11.85 6.31 -5.96
CA ILE A 85 -13.11 6.03 -5.23
C ILE A 85 -12.85 5.45 -3.84
N PRO A 86 -12.00 4.42 -3.68
CA PRO A 86 -11.70 3.89 -2.34
C PRO A 86 -10.98 4.92 -1.47
N GLU A 87 -10.07 5.71 -2.04
CA GLU A 87 -9.37 6.77 -1.29
C GLU A 87 -10.36 7.84 -0.79
N ALA A 88 -11.28 8.29 -1.64
CA ALA A 88 -12.31 9.27 -1.26
C ALA A 88 -13.24 8.71 -0.17
N ARG A 89 -13.69 7.45 -0.32
CA ARG A 89 -14.50 6.76 0.71
C ARG A 89 -13.74 6.61 2.02
N GLY A 90 -12.46 6.25 1.97
CA GLY A 90 -11.60 6.13 3.14
C GLY A 90 -11.41 7.47 3.86
N LYS A 91 -11.18 8.56 3.12
CA LYS A 91 -11.10 9.93 3.68
C LYS A 91 -12.41 10.35 4.34
N ALA A 92 -13.55 10.06 3.70
CA ALA A 92 -14.87 10.36 4.27
C ALA A 92 -15.09 9.58 5.58
N GLN A 93 -14.86 8.26 5.57
CA GLN A 93 -15.02 7.42 6.75
C GLN A 93 -14.07 7.83 7.88
N LYS A 94 -12.82 8.16 7.57
CA LYS A 94 -11.85 8.67 8.53
C LYS A 94 -12.36 9.94 9.21
N LYS A 95 -12.91 10.88 8.44
CA LYS A 95 -13.44 12.14 8.98
C LYS A 95 -14.64 11.90 9.90
N ILE A 96 -15.53 10.98 9.53
CA ILE A 96 -16.69 10.59 10.37
C ILE A 96 -16.19 9.96 11.67
N SER A 97 -15.32 8.96 11.59
CA SER A 97 -14.79 8.25 12.77
C SER A 97 -14.01 9.19 13.69
N GLN A 98 -13.24 10.15 13.15
CA GLN A 98 -12.57 11.18 13.94
C GLN A 98 -13.57 12.09 14.67
N ALA A 99 -14.66 12.48 14.01
CA ALA A 99 -15.70 13.30 14.62
C ALA A 99 -16.45 12.54 15.73
N GLU A 100 -16.79 11.28 15.50
CA GLU A 100 -17.41 10.40 16.50
C GLU A 100 -16.48 10.15 17.70
N GLY A 101 -15.20 9.89 17.43
CA GLY A 101 -14.18 9.74 18.46
C GLY A 101 -13.98 11.01 19.28
N TYR A 102 -13.97 12.18 18.63
CA TYR A 102 -13.89 13.46 19.32
C TYR A 102 -15.13 13.71 20.20
N ALA A 103 -16.34 13.50 19.66
CA ALA A 103 -17.58 13.64 20.42
C ALA A 103 -17.60 12.73 21.66
N SER A 104 -17.23 11.46 21.48
CA SER A 104 -17.12 10.49 22.58
C SER A 104 -16.07 10.90 23.60
N ALA A 105 -14.91 11.38 23.15
CA ALA A 105 -13.85 11.87 24.04
C ALA A 105 -14.30 13.08 24.87
N VAL A 106 -15.06 14.01 24.29
CA VAL A 106 -15.62 15.16 25.01
C VAL A 106 -16.61 14.71 26.07
N ILE A 107 -17.53 13.81 25.73
CA ILE A 107 -18.51 13.27 26.69
C ILE A 107 -17.81 12.53 27.84
N ASN A 108 -16.87 11.63 27.51
CA ASN A 108 -16.14 10.86 28.51
C ASN A 108 -15.29 11.76 29.42
N ARG A 109 -14.65 12.79 28.86
CA ARG A 109 -13.90 13.78 29.66
C ARG A 109 -14.83 14.54 30.60
N ALA A 110 -15.96 15.03 30.10
CA ALA A 110 -16.95 15.72 30.93
C ALA A 110 -17.49 14.82 32.06
N GLN A 111 -17.79 13.55 31.76
CA GLN A 111 -18.22 12.58 32.76
C GLN A 111 -17.13 12.29 33.80
N GLY A 112 -15.87 12.14 33.37
CA GLY A 112 -14.72 11.97 34.26
C GLY A 112 -14.50 13.17 35.17
N ASP A 113 -14.59 14.39 34.62
CA ASP A 113 -14.46 15.63 35.39
C ASP A 113 -15.58 15.77 36.42
N VAL A 114 -16.82 15.44 36.05
CA VAL A 114 -17.97 15.42 36.97
C VAL A 114 -17.78 14.37 38.07
N ALA A 115 -17.32 13.17 37.74
CA ALA A 115 -17.06 12.11 38.72
C ALA A 115 -15.99 12.56 39.72
N LYS A 116 -14.86 13.06 39.23
CA LYS A 116 -13.77 13.61 40.05
C LYS A 116 -14.25 14.75 40.94
N PHE A 117 -15.06 15.66 40.40
CA PHE A 117 -15.62 16.77 41.17
C PHE A 117 -16.56 16.29 42.29
N LYS A 118 -17.43 15.31 42.00
CA LYS A 118 -18.32 14.72 43.01
C LYS A 118 -17.55 14.10 44.16
N GLU A 119 -16.48 13.37 43.88
CA GLU A 119 -15.61 12.79 44.92
C GLU A 119 -14.97 13.88 45.79
N ILE A 120 -14.42 14.93 45.18
CA ILE A 120 -13.84 16.07 45.91
C ILE A 120 -14.91 16.79 46.75
N LEU A 121 -16.12 16.97 46.22
CA LEU A 121 -17.21 17.64 46.91
C LEU A 121 -17.60 16.92 48.21
N VAL A 122 -17.66 15.58 48.18
CA VAL A 122 -17.95 14.76 49.37
C VAL A 122 -16.89 14.99 50.46
N GLU A 123 -15.61 14.94 50.11
CA GLU A 123 -14.52 15.18 51.06
C GLU A 123 -14.44 16.64 51.54
N TYR A 124 -14.79 17.58 50.66
CA TYR A 124 -14.86 18.99 51.00
C TYR A 124 -15.97 19.30 52.00
N GLN A 125 -17.15 18.67 51.86
CA GLN A 125 -18.26 18.79 52.82
C GLN A 125 -17.87 18.24 54.20
N ARG A 126 -17.06 17.18 54.26
CA ARG A 126 -16.57 16.60 55.52
C ARG A 126 -15.54 17.50 56.21
N ALA A 127 -14.55 18.01 55.47
CA ALA A 127 -13.42 18.75 56.04
C ALA A 127 -12.90 19.89 55.13
N PRO A 128 -13.58 21.05 55.08
CA PRO A 128 -13.32 22.06 54.05
C PRO A 128 -11.93 22.72 54.16
N LYS A 129 -11.40 22.93 55.37
CA LYS A 129 -10.09 23.57 55.59
C LYS A 129 -8.93 22.68 55.14
N ILE A 130 -9.01 21.37 55.42
CA ILE A 130 -7.94 20.42 55.11
C ILE A 130 -7.92 20.12 53.62
N THR A 131 -9.09 19.92 53.01
CA THR A 131 -9.22 19.64 51.57
C THR A 131 -8.71 20.79 50.71
N ARG A 132 -9.00 22.06 51.05
CA ARG A 132 -8.43 23.22 50.33
C ARG A 132 -6.90 23.25 50.41
N LYS A 133 -6.34 23.04 51.61
CA LYS A 133 -4.89 23.06 51.81
C LYS A 133 -4.20 21.93 51.04
N ARG A 134 -4.79 20.73 51.01
CA ARG A 134 -4.29 19.59 50.21
C ARG A 134 -4.27 19.93 48.72
N ILE A 135 -5.40 20.37 48.16
CA ILE A 135 -5.50 20.72 46.73
C ILE A 135 -4.45 21.80 46.36
N TYR A 136 -4.26 22.81 47.21
CA TYR A 136 -3.24 23.84 46.99
C TYR A 136 -1.83 23.26 46.96
N LEU A 137 -1.47 22.40 47.91
CA LEU A 137 -0.15 21.79 47.96
C LEU A 137 0.09 20.85 46.77
N GLU A 138 -0.89 20.01 46.40
CA GLU A 138 -0.81 19.11 45.24
C GLU A 138 -0.70 19.87 43.92
N THR A 139 -1.46 20.97 43.76
CA THR A 139 -1.37 21.81 42.56
C THR A 139 -0.04 22.53 42.49
N MET A 140 0.47 23.06 43.60
CA MET A 140 1.82 23.65 43.66
C MET A 140 2.89 22.61 43.33
N GLU A 141 2.83 21.41 43.90
CA GLU A 141 3.76 20.31 43.61
C GLU A 141 3.74 19.95 42.12
N SER A 142 2.55 19.81 41.51
CA SER A 142 2.42 19.52 40.08
C SER A 142 2.98 20.64 39.19
N LEU A 143 2.78 21.90 39.58
CA LEU A 143 3.34 23.05 38.88
C LEU A 143 4.87 23.08 39.01
N TYR A 144 5.40 22.96 40.23
CA TYR A 144 6.85 22.90 40.48
C TYR A 144 7.52 21.71 39.77
N GLY A 145 6.84 20.58 39.63
CA GLY A 145 7.33 19.43 38.86
C GLY A 145 7.35 19.65 37.34
N LYS A 146 6.55 20.59 36.81
CA LYS A 146 6.54 20.96 35.38
C LYS A 146 7.56 22.06 35.04
N PHE A 147 7.96 22.85 36.03
CA PHE A 147 9.04 23.82 35.85
C PHE A 147 10.41 23.10 35.95
N GLY A 148 11.14 23.02 34.83
CA GLY A 148 12.55 22.61 34.85
C GLY A 148 13.45 23.65 35.52
N ASN A 149 14.62 23.21 36.03
CA ASN A 149 15.69 23.97 36.70
C ASN A 149 15.33 25.44 37.03
N ILE A 150 14.63 25.63 38.14
CA ILE A 150 14.29 26.96 38.66
C ILE A 150 15.58 27.58 39.20
N MET A 151 16.17 28.51 38.46
CA MET A 151 17.34 29.27 38.90
C MET A 151 16.87 30.38 39.83
N ILE A 152 16.88 30.13 41.14
CA ILE A 152 16.57 31.14 42.16
C ILE A 152 17.80 32.04 42.29
N VAL A 153 17.73 33.26 41.77
CA VAL A 153 18.80 34.27 41.93
C VAL A 153 18.47 35.12 43.15
N ASP A 154 19.20 34.91 44.25
CA ASP A 154 19.19 35.81 45.39
C ASP A 154 19.89 37.12 44.99
N PRO A 155 19.25 38.31 45.16
CA PRO A 155 19.85 39.61 44.83
C PRO A 155 21.21 39.89 45.49
N LYS A 156 21.59 39.15 46.54
CA LYS A 156 22.84 39.34 47.28
C LYS A 156 24.00 38.45 46.83
N VAL A 157 23.79 37.49 45.93
CA VAL A 157 24.84 36.51 45.55
C VAL A 157 25.46 36.86 44.19
N LYS A 158 26.57 37.61 44.23
CA LYS A 158 27.51 37.76 43.11
C LYS A 158 28.43 36.53 43.06
N GLY A 159 28.08 35.53 42.26
CA GLY A 159 28.96 34.38 42.01
C GLY A 159 28.17 33.13 41.67
N LEU A 160 27.96 32.90 40.37
CA LEU A 160 27.37 31.66 39.87
C LEU A 160 28.46 30.58 39.81
N LEU A 161 28.28 29.49 40.55
CA LEU A 161 28.98 28.24 40.29
C LEU A 161 27.99 27.28 39.60
N PRO A 162 28.15 27.02 38.29
CA PRO A 162 27.36 25.99 37.63
C PRO A 162 27.92 24.63 38.04
N VAL A 163 27.17 23.87 38.84
CA VAL A 163 27.48 22.45 39.07
C VAL A 163 27.06 21.68 37.82
N PHE A 164 27.95 21.65 36.82
CA PHE A 164 27.82 20.76 35.66
C PHE A 164 28.16 19.34 36.09
N GLY A 165 27.13 18.49 36.14
CA GLY A 165 27.26 17.13 36.62
C GLY A 165 26.24 16.14 36.08
N LYS A 166 25.83 16.22 34.81
CA LYS A 166 25.46 15.02 34.03
C LYS A 166 25.29 15.29 32.53
N LYS A 167 25.93 14.42 31.75
CA LYS A 167 25.92 14.35 30.29
C LYS A 167 24.49 14.29 29.74
N ILE A 168 24.23 15.17 28.78
CA ILE A 168 23.12 15.08 27.82
C ILE A 168 23.40 13.85 26.95
N LYS A 169 22.50 12.86 26.97
CA LYS A 169 22.48 11.82 25.93
C LYS A 169 21.92 12.48 24.67
N GLU A 170 22.70 12.46 23.62
CA GLU A 170 22.30 12.84 22.26
C GLU A 170 21.10 12.00 21.83
N ASP A 171 20.05 12.71 21.41
CA ASP A 171 18.99 12.16 20.56
C ASP A 171 19.62 11.71 19.24
N ASN A 172 19.69 10.39 19.04
CA ASN A 172 19.75 9.78 17.74
C ASN A 172 18.68 8.69 17.73
N ASN A 173 17.56 8.95 17.04
CA ASN A 173 17.10 8.08 15.96
C ASN A 173 15.90 8.69 15.22
N GLU A 174 16.00 8.52 13.90
CA GLU A 174 15.02 8.62 12.82
C GLU A 174 13.57 8.27 13.16
#